data_AF-A0A421BCY1-F1
#
_entry.id   AF-A0A421BCY1-F1
#
_cell.length_a   1.000
_cell.length_b   1.000
_cell.length_c   1.000
_cell.angle_alpha   90.00
_cell.angle_beta   90.00
_cell.angle_gamma   90.00
#
_symmetry.space_group_name_H-M   'P 1'
#
loop_
_entity.id
_entity.type
_entity.pdbx_description
1 polymer ?
#
loop_
_entity_poly.entity_id
_entity_poly.type
_entity_poly.pdbx_seq_one_letter_code
_entity_poly.pdbx_strand_id
1 'polypeptide(L)'
;MGEFVALAASGGFSVNEHGGQALLKAIREMLAWIDSERYHFEHLLQRPMLGGSTNAEVLKPFMQAVAGDEAGFITQVLKLEESLLAAEQAILLAMASYQESDEKAADRLGER
;
A
#
# COMPACT_ATOMS: atom_id res chain seq x y z
N MET A 1 5.66 -12.27 0.58
CA MET A 1 6.11 -11.36 1.65
C MET A 1 7.60 -11.59 1.97
N GLY A 2 8.54 -11.44 1.02
CA GLY A 2 9.95 -11.78 1.32
C GLY A 2 10.99 -11.13 0.41
N GLU A 3 10.67 -10.94 -0.87
CA GLU A 3 11.67 -10.47 -1.84
C GLU A 3 11.99 -8.97 -1.65
N PHE A 4 11.00 -8.15 -1.35
CA PHE A 4 11.18 -6.71 -1.15
C PHE A 4 11.97 -6.38 0.13
N VAL A 5 11.69 -7.09 1.23
CA VAL A 5 12.42 -6.93 2.50
C VAL A 5 13.86 -7.41 2.37
N ALA A 6 14.11 -8.51 1.65
CA ALA A 6 15.46 -9.01 1.39
C ALA A 6 16.28 -8.08 0.48
N LEU A 7 15.64 -7.44 -0.51
CA LEU A 7 16.28 -6.45 -1.38
C LEU A 7 16.59 -5.13 -0.65
N ALA A 8 15.75 -4.72 0.30
CA ALA A 8 16.01 -3.56 1.16
C ALA A 8 17.18 -3.83 2.15
N ALA A 9 17.21 -5.02 2.77
CA ALA A 9 18.24 -5.38 3.74
C ALA A 9 19.64 -5.60 3.14
N SER A 10 19.72 -5.95 1.84
CA SER A 10 20.99 -6.23 1.16
C SER A 10 21.70 -4.98 0.61
N GLY A 11 21.14 -3.78 0.80
CA GLY A 11 21.68 -2.55 0.21
C GLY A 11 21.52 -2.46 -1.31
N GLY A 12 20.76 -3.38 -1.92
CA GLY A 12 20.50 -3.43 -3.37
C GLY A 12 19.63 -2.27 -3.88
N PHE A 13 18.88 -1.65 -2.98
CA PHE A 13 18.49 -0.27 -3.16
C PHE A 13 19.48 0.59 -2.40
N SER A 14 20.28 1.38 -3.11
CA SER A 14 20.71 2.66 -2.55
C SER A 14 19.43 3.50 -2.38
N VAL A 15 18.63 3.17 -1.37
CA VAL A 15 17.66 4.08 -0.80
C VAL A 15 18.50 5.12 -0.08
N ASN A 16 19.14 5.99 -0.85
CA ASN A 16 19.56 7.26 -0.28
C ASN A 16 18.31 7.89 0.34
N GLU A 17 18.49 8.74 1.35
CA GLU A 17 17.38 9.38 2.06
C GLU A 17 16.31 9.90 1.09
N HIS A 18 16.73 10.42 -0.07
CA HIS A 18 15.87 10.87 -1.15
C HIS A 18 14.95 9.79 -1.76
N GLY A 19 15.46 8.61 -2.11
CA GLY A 19 14.67 7.51 -2.67
C GLY A 19 13.67 6.92 -1.67
N GLY A 20 14.06 6.87 -0.39
CA GLY A 20 13.20 6.35 0.69
C GLY A 20 12.04 7.30 0.96
N GLN A 21 12.33 8.60 1.00
CA GLN A 21 11.32 9.64 1.11
C GLN A 21 10.36 9.65 -0.08
N ALA A 22 10.86 9.45 -1.31
CA ALA A 22 10.01 9.36 -2.50
C ALA A 22 9.04 8.18 -2.43
N LEU A 23 9.51 7.02 -1.97
CA LEU A 23 8.67 5.82 -1.83
C LEU A 23 7.64 5.98 -0.69
N LEU A 24 8.06 6.53 0.46
CA LEU A 24 7.16 6.86 1.56
C LEU A 24 6.08 7.85 1.14
N LYS A 25 6.44 8.87 0.36
CA LYS A 25 5.49 9.82 -0.19
C LYS A 25 4.45 9.13 -1.05
N ALA A 26 4.87 8.29 -1.99
CA ALA A 26 3.94 7.56 -2.87
C ALA A 26 3.00 6.63 -2.08
N ILE A 27 3.52 5.94 -1.05
CA ILE A 27 2.72 5.09 -0.16
C ILE A 27 1.65 5.92 0.56
N ARG A 28 2.04 7.06 1.15
CA ARG A 28 1.11 7.95 1.88
C ARG A 28 0.05 8.55 0.96
N GLU A 29 0.41 8.95 -0.25
CA GLU A 29 -0.54 9.45 -1.24
C GLU A 29 -1.56 8.37 -1.62
N MET A 30 -1.11 7.12 -1.79
CA MET A 30 -2.02 6.01 -2.06
C MET A 30 -2.94 5.70 -0.88
N LEU A 31 -2.42 5.68 0.35
CA LEU A 31 -3.22 5.49 1.57
C LEU A 31 -4.27 6.60 1.73
N ALA A 32 -3.88 7.86 1.49
CA ALA A 32 -4.80 8.99 1.55
C ALA A 32 -5.89 8.90 0.48
N TRP A 33 -5.54 8.44 -0.74
CA TRP A 33 -6.53 8.18 -1.78
C TRP A 33 -7.52 7.08 -1.36
N ILE A 34 -7.03 5.93 -0.86
CA ILE A 34 -7.87 4.82 -0.37
C ILE A 34 -8.85 5.34 0.71
N ASP A 35 -8.36 6.16 1.64
CA ASP A 35 -9.20 6.73 2.70
C ASP A 35 -10.28 7.67 2.13
N SER A 36 -9.91 8.51 1.14
CA SER A 36 -10.86 9.41 0.48
C SER A 36 -11.95 8.68 -0.32
N GLU A 37 -11.68 7.46 -0.79
CA GLU A 37 -12.61 6.65 -1.57
C GLU A 37 -13.52 5.77 -0.72
N ARG A 38 -13.37 5.72 0.61
CA ARG A 38 -14.18 4.85 1.49
C ARG A 38 -15.68 5.00 1.28
N TYR A 39 -16.16 6.24 1.15
CA TYR A 39 -17.57 6.52 0.87
C TYR A 39 -18.01 5.96 -0.50
N HIS A 40 -17.16 6.05 -1.51
CA HIS A 40 -17.43 5.49 -2.84
C HIS A 40 -17.45 3.96 -2.81
N PHE A 41 -16.55 3.33 -2.04
CA PHE A 41 -16.56 1.88 -1.84
C PHE A 41 -17.84 1.40 -1.16
N GLU A 42 -18.29 2.08 -0.11
CA GLU A 42 -19.58 1.77 0.54
C GLU A 42 -20.75 1.87 -0.44
N HIS A 43 -20.76 2.88 -1.31
CA HIS A 43 -21.79 3.02 -2.34
C HIS A 43 -21.73 1.89 -3.39
N LEU A 44 -20.53 1.47 -3.80
CA LEU A 44 -20.34 0.37 -4.76
C LEU A 44 -20.76 -1.00 -4.20
N LEU A 45 -20.74 -1.19 -2.89
CA LEU A 45 -21.26 -2.40 -2.23
C LEU A 45 -22.79 -2.44 -2.18
N GLN A 46 -23.49 -1.35 -2.50
CA GLN A 46 -24.95 -1.33 -2.52
C GLN A 46 -25.51 -2.01 -3.76
N ARG A 47 -26.73 -2.56 -3.63
CA ARG A 47 -27.42 -3.16 -4.76
C ARG A 47 -27.75 -2.07 -5.80
N PRO A 48 -27.30 -2.18 -7.06
CA PRO A 48 -27.44 -1.11 -8.03
C PRO A 48 -28.91 -0.93 -8.47
N MET A 49 -29.31 0.33 -8.67
CA MET A 49 -30.67 0.70 -9.07
C MET A 49 -30.90 0.55 -10.58
N LEU A 50 -30.80 -0.68 -11.09
CA LEU A 50 -30.96 -0.99 -12.53
C LEU A 50 -32.42 -1.16 -13.01
N GLY A 51 -33.41 -0.84 -12.15
CA GLY A 51 -34.83 -1.12 -12.44
C GLY A 51 -35.22 -2.59 -12.24
N GLY A 52 -36.40 -3.01 -12.70
CA GLY A 52 -36.97 -4.35 -12.45
C GLY A 52 -37.05 -5.27 -13.67
N SER A 53 -36.32 -4.98 -14.75
CA SER A 53 -36.29 -5.87 -15.92
C SER A 53 -35.64 -7.21 -15.56
N THR A 54 -35.96 -8.27 -16.30
CA THR A 54 -35.35 -9.60 -16.08
C THR A 54 -33.82 -9.53 -16.09
N ASN A 55 -33.24 -8.78 -17.03
CA ASN A 55 -31.79 -8.61 -17.12
C ASN A 55 -31.23 -7.81 -15.93
N ALA A 56 -31.95 -6.79 -15.45
CA ALA A 56 -31.54 -6.01 -14.28
C ALA A 56 -31.51 -6.86 -13.00
N GLU A 57 -32.51 -7.72 -12.79
CA GLU A 57 -32.53 -8.62 -11.63
C GLU A 57 -31.37 -9.62 -11.64
N VAL A 58 -30.96 -10.09 -12.83
CA VAL A 58 -29.79 -10.96 -12.99
C VAL A 58 -28.49 -10.20 -12.72
N LEU A 59 -28.32 -8.99 -13.26
CA LEU A 59 -27.05 -8.24 -13.19
C LEU A 59 -26.74 -7.67 -11.80
N LYS A 60 -27.76 -7.22 -11.06
CA LYS A 60 -27.61 -6.63 -9.72
C LYS A 60 -26.67 -7.40 -8.78
N PRO A 61 -26.86 -8.72 -8.54
CA PRO A 61 -25.98 -9.49 -7.66
C PRO A 61 -24.56 -9.63 -8.21
N PHE A 62 -24.38 -9.76 -9.53
CA PHE A 62 -23.04 -9.84 -10.12
C PHE A 62 -22.23 -8.57 -9.93
N MET A 63 -22.85 -7.40 -10.12
CA MET A 63 -22.15 -6.11 -9.92
C MET A 63 -21.74 -5.92 -8.46
N GLN A 64 -22.58 -6.32 -7.52
CA GLN A 64 -22.27 -6.28 -6.09
C GLN A 64 -21.13 -7.27 -5.74
N ALA A 65 -21.15 -8.47 -6.30
CA ALA A 65 -20.10 -9.48 -6.08
C ALA A 65 -18.74 -9.02 -6.61
N VAL A 66 -18.68 -8.50 -7.84
CA VAL A 66 -17.41 -8.00 -8.43
C VAL A 66 -16.80 -6.86 -7.60
N ALA A 67 -17.63 -6.06 -6.94
CA ALA A 67 -17.14 -5.01 -6.05
C ALA A 67 -16.61 -5.58 -4.72
N GLY A 68 -17.33 -6.52 -4.08
CA GLY A 68 -17.13 -6.87 -2.67
C GLY A 68 -16.81 -8.33 -2.33
N ASP A 69 -16.70 -9.24 -3.31
CA ASP A 69 -16.29 -10.62 -3.05
C ASP A 69 -14.78 -10.72 -2.67
N GLU A 70 -14.28 -11.92 -2.38
CA GLU A 70 -12.90 -12.10 -1.93
C GLU A 70 -11.85 -11.61 -2.94
N ALA A 71 -12.12 -11.75 -4.23
CA ALA A 71 -11.31 -11.28 -5.35
C ALA A 71 -11.79 -9.91 -5.87
N GLY A 72 -12.85 -9.37 -5.28
CA GLY A 72 -13.51 -8.14 -5.67
C GLY A 72 -12.63 -6.93 -5.43
N PHE A 73 -12.89 -5.89 -6.22
CA PHE A 73 -12.04 -4.69 -6.25
C PHE A 73 -11.82 -4.09 -4.86
N ILE A 74 -12.89 -3.90 -4.08
CA ILE A 74 -12.82 -3.25 -2.76
C ILE A 74 -12.00 -4.10 -1.80
N THR A 75 -12.24 -5.41 -1.77
CA THR A 75 -11.49 -6.34 -0.92
C THR A 75 -10.00 -6.31 -1.23
N GLN A 76 -9.64 -6.26 -2.52
CA GLN A 76 -8.23 -6.21 -2.93
C GLN A 76 -7.58 -4.86 -2.61
N VAL A 77 -8.31 -3.75 -2.73
CA VAL A 77 -7.83 -2.42 -2.32
C VAL A 77 -7.60 -2.35 -0.80
N LEU A 78 -8.46 -2.94 0.02
CA LEU A 78 -8.26 -2.99 1.48
C LEU A 78 -7.07 -3.88 1.87
N LYS A 79 -6.86 -5.02 1.19
CA LYS A 79 -5.65 -5.84 1.36
C LYS A 79 -4.37 -5.09 0.94
N LEU A 80 -4.48 -4.25 -0.09
CA LEU A 80 -3.39 -3.38 -0.50
C LEU A 80 -3.11 -2.31 0.57
N GLU A 81 -4.13 -1.71 1.18
CA GLU A 81 -3.99 -0.77 2.31
C GLU A 81 -3.14 -1.38 3.45
N GLU A 82 -3.47 -2.59 3.88
CA GLU A 82 -2.71 -3.32 4.91
C GLU A 82 -1.25 -3.53 4.50
N SER A 83 -1.03 -3.91 3.24
CA SER A 83 0.31 -4.13 2.69
C SER A 83 1.12 -2.83 2.62
N LEU A 84 0.49 -1.71 2.28
CA LEU A 84 1.10 -0.38 2.23
C LEU A 84 1.50 0.13 3.63
N LEU A 85 0.65 -0.07 4.64
CA LEU A 85 0.96 0.27 6.04
C LEU A 85 2.15 -0.54 6.57
N ALA A 86 2.23 -1.83 6.23
CA ALA A 86 3.37 -2.67 6.58
C ALA A 86 4.65 -2.23 5.84
N ALA A 87 4.53 -1.86 4.57
CA ALA A 87 5.66 -1.37 3.77
C ALA A 87 6.21 -0.04 4.30
N GLU A 88 5.35 0.91 4.67
CA GLU A 88 5.76 2.18 5.28
C GLU A 88 6.63 1.94 6.52
N GLN A 89 6.18 1.09 7.44
CA GLN A 89 6.92 0.75 8.66
C GLN A 89 8.28 0.11 8.36
N ALA A 90 8.32 -0.82 7.41
CA ALA A 90 9.57 -1.48 7.01
C ALA A 90 10.59 -0.50 6.40
N ILE A 91 10.12 0.45 5.58
CA ILE A 91 10.98 1.48 4.97
C ILE A 91 11.52 2.43 6.04
N LEU A 92 10.68 2.88 6.97
CA LEU A 92 11.12 3.74 8.09
C LEU A 92 12.21 3.06 8.92
N LEU A 93 12.03 1.77 9.24
CA LEU A 93 13.04 0.99 9.96
C LEU A 93 14.35 0.88 9.18
N ALA A 94 14.27 0.58 7.88
CA ALA A 94 15.44 0.45 7.02
C ALA A 94 16.23 1.77 6.92
N MET A 95 15.54 2.90 6.81
CA MET A 95 16.16 4.23 6.77
C MET A 95 16.87 4.57 8.09
N ALA A 96 16.25 4.26 9.24
CA ALA A 96 16.87 4.49 10.56
C ALA A 96 18.13 3.63 10.76
N SER A 97 18.09 2.34 10.38
CA SER A 97 19.26 1.47 10.45
C SER A 97 20.41 1.92 9.53
N TYR A 98 20.09 2.52 8.38
CA TYR A 98 21.09 3.10 7.49
C TYR A 98 21.78 4.31 8.12
N GLN A 99 21.02 5.24 8.71
CA GLN A 99 21.57 6.41 9.42
C GLN A 99 22.52 6.00 10.55
N GLU A 100 22.11 5.04 11.40
CA GLU A 100 22.95 4.56 12.50
C GLU A 100 24.25 3.88 12.01
N SER A 101 24.18 3.15 10.89
CA SER A 101 25.34 2.47 10.31
C SER A 101 26.32 3.44 9.69
N ASP A 102 25.83 4.51 9.06
CA ASP A 102 26.66 5.55 8.44
C ASP A 102 27.33 6.43 9.50
N GLU A 103 26.62 6.81 10.57
CA GLU A 103 27.20 7.51 11.73
C GLU A 103 28.35 6.71 12.37
N LYS A 104 28.14 5.40 12.59
CA LYS A 104 29.17 4.50 13.14
C LYS A 104 30.38 4.31 12.21
N ALA A 105 30.19 4.45 10.90
CA ALA A 105 31.28 4.39 9.93
C ALA A 105 32.05 5.71 9.88
N ALA A 106 31.35 6.85 9.96
CA ALA A 106 31.94 8.19 10.02
C ALA A 106 32.80 8.38 11.27
N ASP A 107 32.31 7.96 12.45
CA ASP A 107 33.07 8.03 13.71
C ASP A 107 34.39 7.25 13.63
N ARG A 108 34.38 6.03 13.06
CA ARG A 108 35.59 5.21 12.90
C ARG A 108 36.59 5.77 11.89
N LEU A 109 36.14 6.59 10.95
CA LEU A 109 37.01 7.25 9.96
C LEU A 109 37.54 8.59 10.47
N GLY A 110 36.86 9.23 11.43
CA GLY A 110 37.30 10.48 12.07
C GLY A 110 38.34 10.30 13.19
N GLU A 111 38.51 9.09 13.72
CA GLU A 111 39.53 8.76 14.74
C GLU A 111 40.93 8.42 14.17
N ARG A 112 41.19 8.72 12.89
CA ARG A 112 42.52 8.55 12.24
C ARG A 112 43.13 9.88 11.84
#